data_AF-A0A0N7JW01-F1
#
_entry.id   AF-A0A0N7JW01-F1
#
_cell.length_a   1.000
_cell.length_b   1.000
_cell.length_c   1.000
_cell.angle_alpha   90.00
_cell.angle_beta   90.00
_cell.angle_gamma   90.00
#
_symmetry.space_group_name_H-M   'P 1'
#
loop_
_entity.id
_entity.type
_entity.pdbx_description
1 polymer ?
#
loop_
_entity_poly.entity_id
_entity_poly.type
_entity_poly.pdbx_seq_one_letter_code
_entity_poly.pdbx_strand_id
1 'polypeptide(L)'
;MHRLFANEENNVSAVIEHLEGEARERLIVWLKRRMQACNITLEALQHALQQDIDEAQRVRYRDASGNTWTGDGEHPEWLRRAVAAGQSVDHFLCE
;
A
#
# COMPACT_ATOMS: atom_id res chain seq x y z
N MET A 1 -0.18 -12.36 -24.26
CA MET A 1 0.68 -12.44 -23.07
C MET A 1 1.28 -11.08 -22.81
N HIS A 2 1.20 -10.62 -21.56
CA HIS A 2 2.02 -9.59 -20.91
C HIS A 2 1.56 -8.11 -20.89
N ARG A 3 1.43 -7.65 -19.63
CA ARG A 3 1.51 -6.30 -19.03
C ARG A 3 0.31 -5.36 -19.12
N LEU A 4 -0.27 -5.07 -17.95
CA LEU A 4 -0.57 -3.72 -17.41
C LEU A 4 -1.32 -3.85 -16.08
N PHE A 5 -0.65 -4.33 -15.03
CA PHE A 5 -1.16 -4.28 -13.64
C PHE A 5 -0.01 -3.90 -12.71
N ALA A 6 0.58 -2.73 -12.92
CA ALA A 6 1.53 -2.13 -11.99
C ALA A 6 1.78 -0.67 -12.38
N ASN A 7 0.81 0.23 -12.15
CA ASN A 7 1.15 1.66 -12.00
C ASN A 7 0.06 2.57 -11.39
N GLU A 8 -0.97 2.03 -10.72
CA GLU A 8 -2.06 2.88 -10.20
C GLU A 8 -1.83 3.38 -8.76
N GLU A 9 -0.86 2.82 -8.04
CA GLU A 9 -0.61 3.14 -6.63
C GLU A 9 0.24 4.41 -6.42
N ASN A 10 0.90 4.93 -7.47
CA ASN A 10 1.77 6.10 -7.36
C ASN A 10 1.13 7.42 -7.85
N ASN A 11 -0.15 7.41 -8.21
CA ASN A 11 -0.88 8.60 -8.67
C ASN A 11 -1.59 9.32 -7.51
N VAL A 12 -1.97 8.61 -6.46
CA VAL A 12 -2.77 9.17 -5.36
C VAL A 12 -1.97 10.19 -4.54
N SER A 13 -0.70 9.94 -4.23
CA SER A 13 0.16 10.88 -3.50
C SER A 13 0.42 12.18 -4.27
N ALA A 14 0.70 12.09 -5.57
CA ALA A 14 0.93 13.26 -6.42
C ALA A 14 -0.35 14.10 -6.60
N VAL A 15 -1.51 13.44 -6.68
CA VAL A 15 -2.81 14.11 -6.72
C VAL A 15 -3.09 14.82 -5.39
N ILE A 16 -2.79 14.21 -4.25
CA ILE A 16 -3.03 14.82 -2.93
C ILE A 16 -2.15 16.06 -2.69
N GLU A 17 -0.89 16.05 -3.16
CA GLU A 17 0.01 17.20 -3.05
C GLU A 17 -0.43 18.41 -3.89
N HIS A 18 -1.08 18.20 -5.04
CA HIS A 18 -1.48 19.28 -5.95
C HIS A 18 -2.91 19.81 -5.74
N LEU A 19 -3.66 19.28 -4.77
CA LEU A 19 -5.00 19.77 -4.46
C LEU A 19 -4.92 21.06 -3.63
N GLU A 20 -4.92 22.19 -4.31
CA GLU A 20 -5.05 23.52 -3.70
C GLU A 20 -6.35 23.64 -2.89
N GLY A 21 -6.38 24.53 -1.90
CA GLY A 21 -7.38 24.58 -0.82
C GLY A 21 -8.83 24.32 -1.24
N GLU A 22 -9.35 25.06 -2.23
CA GLU A 22 -10.73 24.88 -2.68
C GLU A 22 -11.00 23.51 -3.33
N ALA A 23 -10.02 22.92 -4.02
CA ALA A 23 -10.15 21.59 -4.60
C ALA A 23 -10.17 20.50 -3.53
N ARG A 24 -9.32 20.64 -2.51
CA ARG A 24 -9.32 19.77 -1.32
C ARG A 24 -10.65 19.85 -0.58
N GLU A 25 -11.18 21.04 -0.35
CA GLU A 25 -12.45 21.24 0.35
C GLU A 25 -13.63 20.60 -0.41
N ARG A 26 -13.69 20.80 -1.74
CA ARG A 26 -14.71 20.16 -2.58
C ARG A 26 -14.64 18.64 -2.52
N LEU A 27 -13.44 18.07 -2.52
CA LEU A 27 -13.25 16.62 -2.39
C LEU A 27 -13.70 16.10 -1.04
N ILE A 28 -13.43 16.81 0.05
CA ILE A 28 -13.91 16.43 1.39
C ILE A 28 -15.44 16.41 1.42
N VAL A 29 -16.10 17.43 0.85
CA VAL A 29 -17.56 17.49 0.79
C VAL A 29 -18.12 16.33 -0.05
N TRP A 30 -17.53 16.08 -1.22
CA TRP A 30 -17.92 14.97 -2.08
C TRP A 30 -17.75 13.61 -1.38
N LEU A 31 -16.61 13.39 -0.71
CA LEU A 31 -16.32 12.16 0.00
C LEU A 31 -17.32 11.91 1.13
N LYS A 32 -17.61 12.93 1.95
CA LYS A 32 -18.63 12.83 3.01
C LYS A 32 -20.00 12.44 2.47
N ARG A 33 -20.42 13.05 1.36
CA ARG A 33 -21.69 12.73 0.70
C ARG A 33 -21.71 11.30 0.14
N ARG A 34 -20.58 10.85 -0.43
CA ARG A 34 -20.42 9.48 -0.92
C ARG A 34 -20.45 8.46 0.22
N MET A 35 -19.78 8.74 1.34
CA MET A 35 -19.82 7.89 2.53
C MET A 35 -21.25 7.70 3.03
N GLN A 36 -22.04 8.78 3.08
CA GLN A 36 -23.46 8.70 3.43
C GLN A 36 -24.26 7.84 2.44
N ALA A 37 -24.08 8.02 1.13
CA ALA A 37 -24.78 7.26 0.10
C ALA A 37 -24.44 5.76 0.12
N CYS A 38 -23.21 5.41 0.52
CA CYS A 38 -22.73 4.04 0.65
C CYS A 38 -22.92 3.46 2.06
N ASN A 39 -23.54 4.20 2.99
CA ASN A 39 -23.69 3.80 4.39
C ASN A 39 -22.36 3.46 5.10
N ILE A 40 -21.25 4.08 4.67
CA ILE A 40 -19.93 3.92 5.28
C ILE A 40 -19.82 4.89 6.45
N THR A 41 -19.60 4.37 7.66
CA THR A 41 -19.35 5.20 8.84
C THR A 41 -17.91 5.71 8.83
N LEU A 42 -17.69 6.86 9.50
CA LEU A 42 -16.32 7.37 9.69
C LEU A 42 -15.44 6.36 10.43
N GLU A 43 -16.01 5.70 11.44
CA GLU A 43 -15.32 4.67 12.22
C GLU A 43 -14.90 3.47 11.37
N ALA A 44 -15.78 2.97 10.50
CA ALA A 44 -15.44 1.89 9.59
C ALA A 44 -14.32 2.28 8.61
N LEU A 45 -14.35 3.53 8.11
CA LEU A 45 -13.27 4.05 7.26
C LEU A 45 -11.95 4.15 8.04
N GLN A 46 -11.97 4.67 9.27
CA GLN A 46 -10.79 4.76 10.12
C GLN A 46 -10.21 3.37 10.42
N HIS A 47 -11.07 2.40 10.74
CA HIS A 47 -10.65 1.03 11.00
C HIS A 47 -10.00 0.40 9.76
N ALA A 48 -10.60 0.54 8.58
CA ALA A 48 -10.03 0.03 7.34
C ALA A 48 -8.64 0.63 7.06
N LEU A 49 -8.51 1.95 7.15
CA LEU A 49 -7.21 2.62 6.96
C LEU A 49 -6.16 2.18 7.97
N GLN A 50 -6.55 2.01 9.25
CA GLN A 50 -5.63 1.53 10.27
C GLN A 50 -5.18 0.09 9.99
N GLN A 51 -6.08 -0.79 9.54
CA GLN A 51 -5.71 -2.15 9.12
C GLN A 51 -4.72 -2.14 7.95
N ASP A 52 -4.94 -1.31 6.95
CA ASP A 52 -4.02 -1.19 5.81
C ASP A 52 -2.64 -0.67 6.25
N ILE A 53 -2.61 0.31 7.16
CA ILE A 53 -1.36 0.83 7.76
C ILE A 53 -0.65 -0.26 8.56
N ASP A 54 -1.38 -1.00 9.40
CA ASP A 54 -0.83 -2.06 10.24
C ASP A 54 -0.29 -3.20 9.37
N GLU A 55 -0.99 -3.57 8.30
CA GLU A 55 -0.55 -4.58 7.34
C GLU A 55 0.69 -4.13 6.56
N ALA A 56 0.73 -2.86 6.14
CA ALA A 56 1.92 -2.28 5.54
C ALA A 56 3.12 -2.25 6.49
N GLN A 57 2.91 -1.97 7.78
CA GLN A 57 3.96 -2.01 8.81
C GLN A 57 4.41 -3.44 9.15
N ARG A 58 3.53 -4.44 8.98
CA ARG A 58 3.91 -5.85 9.15
C ARG A 58 4.79 -6.36 8.03
N VAL A 59 4.80 -5.72 6.86
CA VAL A 59 5.73 -6.06 5.78
C VAL A 59 7.15 -5.71 6.23
N ARG A 60 7.96 -6.74 6.43
CA ARG A 60 9.32 -6.60 6.94
C ARG A 60 10.37 -6.66 5.84
N TYR A 61 10.08 -7.36 4.75
CA TYR A 61 10.97 -7.54 3.62
C TYR A 61 10.27 -7.17 2.31
N ARG A 62 10.97 -6.48 1.40
CA ARG A 62 10.51 -6.14 0.05
C ARG A 62 11.65 -6.26 -0.97
N ASP A 63 11.34 -6.76 -2.15
CA ASP A 63 12.29 -6.79 -3.28
C ASP A 63 12.05 -5.67 -4.30
N ALA A 64 13.00 -5.51 -5.23
CA ALA A 64 12.91 -4.54 -6.32
C ALA A 64 11.79 -4.85 -7.33
N SER A 65 11.21 -6.05 -7.29
CA SER A 65 10.11 -6.48 -8.15
C SER A 65 8.74 -6.18 -7.55
N GLY A 66 8.69 -5.66 -6.31
CA GLY A 66 7.46 -5.34 -5.58
C GLY A 66 6.90 -6.50 -4.75
N ASN A 67 7.62 -7.62 -4.63
CA ASN A 67 7.26 -8.70 -3.74
C ASN A 67 7.51 -8.27 -2.29
N THR A 68 6.60 -8.63 -1.39
CA THR A 68 6.70 -8.35 0.04
C THR A 68 6.64 -9.63 0.86
N TRP A 69 7.23 -9.60 2.05
CA TRP A 69 7.12 -10.67 3.02
C TRP A 69 7.16 -10.10 4.44
N THR A 70 6.27 -10.59 5.29
CA THR A 70 6.13 -10.12 6.68
C THR A 70 7.19 -10.70 7.62
N GLY A 71 7.95 -11.71 7.16
CA GLY A 71 8.86 -12.47 8.01
C GLY A 71 8.20 -13.64 8.73
N ASP A 72 6.89 -13.83 8.54
CA ASP A 72 6.13 -14.94 9.10
C ASP A 72 5.91 -16.03 8.03
N GLY A 73 6.03 -17.31 8.43
CA GLY A 73 5.86 -18.47 7.55
C GLY A 73 7.10 -18.86 6.72
N GLU A 74 6.88 -19.65 5.67
CA GLU A 74 7.95 -20.14 4.79
C GLU A 74 8.49 -19.05 3.86
N HIS A 75 9.79 -19.13 3.54
CA HIS A 75 10.41 -18.19 2.62
C HIS A 75 9.74 -18.25 1.23
N PRO A 76 9.24 -17.12 0.72
CA PRO A 76 8.68 -17.06 -0.62
C PRO A 76 9.75 -17.36 -1.68
N GLU A 77 9.32 -17.75 -2.86
CA GLU A 77 10.22 -18.20 -3.93
C GLU A 77 11.30 -17.16 -4.28
N TRP A 78 10.92 -15.88 -4.33
CA TRP A 78 11.84 -14.78 -4.62
C TRP A 78 12.96 -14.68 -3.57
N LEU A 79 12.62 -14.85 -2.28
CA LEU A 79 13.59 -14.79 -1.18
C LEU A 79 14.50 -16.03 -1.17
N ARG A 80 13.93 -17.22 -1.44
CA ARG A 80 14.72 -18.45 -1.60
C ARG A 80 15.72 -18.35 -2.74
N ARG A 81 15.31 -17.77 -3.88
CA ARG A 81 16.20 -17.54 -5.03
C ARG A 81 17.30 -16.54 -4.70
N ALA A 82 16.99 -15.44 -4.01
CA ALA A 82 17.97 -14.45 -3.59
C ALA A 82 19.02 -15.05 -2.62
N VAL A 83 18.57 -15.82 -1.63
CA VAL A 83 19.47 -16.52 -0.69
C VAL A 83 20.31 -17.57 -1.41
N ALA A 84 19.73 -18.34 -2.33
CA ALA A 84 20.47 -19.31 -3.14
C ALA A 84 21.52 -18.64 -4.05
N ALA A 85 21.28 -17.40 -4.47
CA ALA A 85 22.24 -16.57 -5.20
C ALA A 85 23.34 -15.96 -4.30
N GLY A 86 23.31 -16.22 -2.99
CA GLY A 86 24.29 -15.72 -2.02
C GLY A 86 23.95 -14.36 -1.43
N GLN A 87 22.75 -13.82 -1.67
CA GLN A 87 22.33 -12.53 -1.13
C GLN A 87 21.73 -12.70 0.27
N SER A 88 22.09 -11.79 1.18
CA SER A 88 21.53 -11.81 2.54
C SER A 88 20.09 -11.32 2.53
N VAL A 89 19.23 -11.97 3.32
CA VAL A 89 17.83 -11.57 3.55
C VAL A 89 17.73 -10.14 4.10
N ASP A 90 18.74 -9.72 4.87
CA ASP A 90 18.87 -8.35 5.39
C ASP A 90 18.84 -7.27 4.30
N HIS A 91 19.30 -7.59 3.09
CA HIS A 91 19.28 -6.65 1.97
C HIS A 91 17.86 -6.25 1.54
N PHE A 92 16.87 -7.06 1.90
CA PHE A 92 15.48 -6.85 1.54
C PHE A 92 14.66 -6.22 2.68
N LEU A 93 15.27 -5.93 3.84
CA LEU A 93 14.56 -5.31 4.96
C LEU A 93 14.02 -3.93 4.56
N CYS A 94 12.74 -3.69 4.85
CA CYS A 94 12.18 -2.35 4.89
C CYS A 94 12.51 -1.74 6.26
N GLU A 95 13.50 -0.86 6.35
CA GLU A 95 13.74 0.00 7.52
C GLU A 95 12.67 1.08 7.66
#